data_AF-A0A7S1WK69-F1
#
_entry.id   AF-A0A7S1WK69-F1
#
_cell.length_a   1.000
_cell.length_b   1.000
_cell.length_c   1.000
_cell.angle_alpha   90.00
_cell.angle_beta   90.00
_cell.angle_gamma   90.00
#
_symmetry.space_group_name_H-M   'P 1'
#
loop_
_entity.id
_entity.type
_entity.pdbx_description
1 polymer ?
#
loop_
_entity_poly.entity_id
_entity_poly.type
_entity_poly.pdbx_seq_one_letter_code
_entity_poly.pdbx_strand_id
1 'polypeptide(L)'
;AQAILAQAARLEGAKMPPSPDSKQLSIKVGPVKRTKKEYEMYIKEEVAQRAKIEKMKTAGVDEADVKKQIEVLNDTLTVIPDTRQRLQKYCQELSGFLEERYKDIEGAASSGEPAAEDEVRLLVLEGRQLLRDVADLLGAGGEEVLAGVDGTGSTTQCDEF
;
A
#
# COMPACT_ATOMS: atom_id res chain seq x y z
N ALA A 1 5.46 55.86 -30.21
CA ALA A 1 5.80 54.56 -30.79
C ALA A 1 5.97 53.55 -29.65
N GLN A 2 4.86 52.99 -29.20
CA GLN A 2 4.82 52.03 -28.10
C GLN A 2 4.98 50.62 -28.69
N ALA A 3 5.98 49.91 -28.17
CA ALA A 3 6.07 48.46 -28.03
C ALA A 3 5.36 47.59 -29.09
N ILE A 4 6.06 47.33 -30.20
CA ILE A 4 5.83 46.12 -31.01
C ILE A 4 6.92 45.13 -30.64
N LEU A 5 6.77 44.46 -29.50
CA LEU A 5 7.62 43.33 -29.13
C LEU A 5 6.79 42.30 -28.36
N ALA A 6 6.72 41.12 -28.96
CA ALA A 6 6.46 39.83 -28.35
C ALA A 6 5.11 39.64 -27.65
N GLN A 7 4.11 39.20 -28.41
CA GLN A 7 3.13 38.23 -27.92
C GLN A 7 3.08 37.03 -28.88
N ALA A 8 4.19 36.32 -28.96
CA ALA A 8 4.26 34.95 -29.45
C ALA A 8 4.64 34.05 -28.28
N ALA A 9 3.69 33.76 -27.38
CA ALA A 9 3.76 32.67 -26.39
C ALA A 9 2.49 32.69 -25.51
N ARG A 10 1.39 32.08 -25.97
CA ARG A 10 0.42 31.44 -25.07
C ARG A 10 -0.46 30.44 -25.81
N LEU A 11 0.17 29.39 -26.33
CA LEU A 11 -0.46 28.09 -26.52
C LEU A 11 0.26 27.12 -25.60
N GLU A 12 0.16 27.35 -24.28
CA GLU A 12 0.40 26.24 -23.35
C GLU A 12 -0.73 25.24 -23.54
N GLY A 13 -0.34 23.98 -23.74
CA GLY A 13 -1.22 22.88 -24.11
C GLY A 13 -2.48 22.84 -23.26
N ALA A 14 -3.62 23.11 -23.91
CA ALA A 14 -4.93 22.82 -23.35
C ALA A 14 -5.06 21.30 -23.23
N LYS A 15 -4.64 20.75 -22.08
CA LYS A 15 -4.88 19.36 -21.71
C LYS A 15 -6.39 19.16 -21.63
N MET A 16 -6.95 18.54 -22.66
CA MET A 16 -8.36 18.20 -22.74
C MET A 16 -8.77 17.40 -21.49
N PRO A 17 -9.95 17.65 -20.90
CA PRO A 17 -10.33 17.02 -19.64
C PRO A 17 -10.32 15.49 -19.79
N PRO A 18 -9.79 14.76 -18.79
CA PRO A 18 -9.74 13.31 -18.86
C PRO A 18 -11.16 12.74 -19.03
N SER A 19 -11.28 11.71 -19.87
CA SER A 19 -12.51 10.94 -20.04
C SER A 19 -13.07 10.45 -18.69
N PRO A 20 -14.38 10.21 -18.56
CA PRO A 20 -14.95 9.71 -17.30
C PRO A 20 -14.23 8.45 -16.80
N ASP A 21 -13.87 7.53 -17.70
CA ASP A 21 -13.22 6.27 -17.36
C ASP A 21 -11.75 6.45 -16.92
N SER A 22 -11.02 7.42 -17.49
CA SER A 22 -9.63 7.72 -17.07
C SER A 22 -9.59 8.43 -15.71
N LYS A 23 -10.58 9.29 -15.42
CA LYS A 23 -10.78 9.84 -14.08
C LYS A 23 -11.04 8.74 -13.07
N GLN A 24 -11.98 7.84 -13.35
CA GLN A 24 -12.28 6.70 -12.47
C GLN A 24 -11.07 5.79 -12.25
N LEU A 25 -10.26 5.56 -13.28
CA LEU A 25 -9.01 4.81 -13.15
C LEU A 25 -8.09 5.46 -12.11
N SER A 26 -7.84 6.76 -12.21
CA SER A 26 -6.98 7.48 -11.26
C SER A 26 -7.52 7.45 -9.83
N ILE A 27 -8.85 7.49 -9.66
CA ILE A 27 -9.53 7.41 -8.37
C ILE A 27 -9.32 6.02 -7.73
N LYS A 28 -9.23 4.95 -8.53
CA LYS A 28 -9.00 3.58 -8.05
C LYS A 28 -7.52 3.26 -7.82
N VAL A 29 -6.63 3.78 -8.68
CA VAL A 29 -5.17 3.63 -8.53
C VAL A 29 -4.66 4.32 -7.25
N GLY A 30 -5.17 5.51 -6.93
CA GLY A 30 -4.72 6.31 -5.80
C GLY A 30 -4.76 5.60 -4.43
N PRO A 31 -5.92 5.03 -4.02
CA PRO A 31 -6.06 4.25 -2.79
C PRO A 31 -5.09 3.07 -2.72
N VAL A 32 -4.98 2.27 -3.80
CA VAL A 32 -4.05 1.13 -3.85
C VAL A 32 -2.61 1.59 -3.60
N LYS A 33 -2.16 2.65 -4.29
CA LYS A 33 -0.80 3.19 -4.17
C LYS A 33 -0.49 3.71 -2.76
N ARG A 34 -1.44 4.39 -2.11
CA ARG A 34 -1.24 4.92 -0.76
C ARG A 34 -1.26 3.82 0.29
N THR A 35 -2.27 2.95 0.27
CA THR A 35 -2.42 1.88 1.26
C THR A 35 -1.33 0.81 1.12
N LYS A 36 -0.80 0.58 -0.09
CA LYS A 36 0.40 -0.25 -0.30
C LYS A 36 1.60 0.29 0.49
N LYS A 37 1.88 1.59 0.39
CA LYS A 37 2.99 2.23 1.11
C LYS A 37 2.80 2.21 2.63
N GLU A 38 1.57 2.44 3.08
CA GLU A 38 1.18 2.34 4.49
C GLU A 38 1.43 0.94 5.03
N TYR A 39 0.98 -0.09 4.31
CA TYR A 39 1.22 -1.49 4.68
C TYR A 39 2.72 -1.84 4.70
N GLU A 40 3.49 -1.46 3.65
CA GLU A 40 4.94 -1.67 3.61
C GLU A 40 5.67 -1.01 4.80
N MET A 41 5.21 0.16 5.24
CA MET A 41 5.78 0.86 6.39
C MET A 41 5.55 0.06 7.67
N TYR A 42 4.33 -0.41 7.92
CA TYR A 42 4.02 -1.21 9.11
C TYR A 42 4.76 -2.55 9.14
N ILE A 43 4.90 -3.22 7.99
CA ILE A 43 5.70 -4.46 7.91
C ILE A 43 7.18 -4.19 8.21
N LYS A 44 7.76 -3.10 7.70
CA LYS A 44 9.15 -2.72 8.01
C LYS A 44 9.32 -2.39 9.49
N GLU A 45 8.35 -1.68 10.07
CA GLU A 45 8.35 -1.33 11.49
C GLU A 45 8.28 -2.58 12.37
N GLU A 46 7.38 -3.52 12.06
CA GLU A 46 7.26 -4.80 12.74
C GLU A 46 8.61 -5.55 12.75
N VAL A 47 9.24 -5.71 11.57
CA VAL A 47 10.53 -6.39 11.44
C VAL A 47 11.61 -5.70 12.28
N ALA A 48 11.67 -4.37 12.25
CA ALA A 48 12.65 -3.60 13.01
C ALA A 48 12.45 -3.74 14.53
N GLN A 49 11.19 -3.70 15.00
CA GLN A 49 10.84 -3.85 16.40
C GLN A 49 11.12 -5.28 16.89
N ARG A 50 10.77 -6.31 16.11
CA ARG A 50 11.12 -7.71 16.42
C ARG A 50 12.63 -7.91 16.56
N ALA A 51 13.41 -7.41 15.60
CA ALA A 51 14.87 -7.49 15.65
C ALA A 51 15.45 -6.74 16.86
N LYS A 52 14.84 -5.61 17.25
CA LYS A 52 15.24 -4.87 18.46
C LYS A 52 14.97 -5.68 19.73
N ILE A 53 13.78 -6.27 19.85
CA ILE A 53 13.39 -7.12 21.00
C ILE A 53 14.34 -8.31 21.12
N GLU A 54 14.65 -8.98 20.01
CA GLU A 54 15.59 -10.09 19.99
C GLU A 54 16.98 -9.66 20.47
N LYS A 55 17.51 -8.54 19.95
CA LYS A 55 18.78 -7.97 20.42
C LYS A 55 18.76 -7.67 21.92
N MET A 56 17.68 -7.07 22.44
CA MET A 56 17.55 -6.78 23.87
C MET A 56 17.58 -8.06 24.72
N LYS A 57 16.90 -9.13 24.26
CA LYS A 57 16.93 -10.44 24.92
C LYS A 57 18.34 -11.04 24.92
N THR A 58 19.03 -11.00 23.78
CA THR A 58 20.41 -11.54 23.68
C THR A 58 21.43 -10.75 24.49
N ALA A 59 21.21 -9.45 24.67
CA ALA A 59 22.07 -8.58 25.47
C ALA A 59 21.78 -8.66 26.98
N GLY A 60 20.80 -9.46 27.41
CA GLY A 60 20.42 -9.58 28.82
C GLY A 60 19.84 -8.29 29.41
N VAL A 61 19.16 -7.49 28.59
CA VAL A 61 18.44 -6.29 29.07
C VAL A 61 17.31 -6.72 30.01
N ASP A 62 17.01 -5.87 31.00
CA ASP A 62 15.96 -6.09 31.99
C ASP A 62 14.60 -6.47 31.36
N GLU A 63 13.91 -7.43 32.00
CA GLU A 63 12.65 -7.98 31.49
C GLU A 63 11.54 -6.91 31.37
N ALA A 64 11.51 -5.93 32.27
CA ALA A 64 10.50 -4.87 32.22
C ALA A 64 10.71 -3.98 30.98
N ASP A 65 11.95 -3.74 30.58
CA ASP A 65 12.26 -2.95 29.39
C ASP A 65 12.00 -3.75 28.09
N VAL A 66 12.28 -5.06 28.09
CA VAL A 66 11.87 -5.94 26.98
C VAL A 66 10.35 -5.97 26.83
N LYS A 67 9.61 -6.05 27.94
CA LYS A 67 8.14 -6.06 27.93
C LYS A 67 7.55 -4.77 27.35
N LYS A 68 8.08 -3.60 27.73
CA LYS A 68 7.66 -2.32 27.12
C LYS A 68 7.86 -2.32 25.60
N GLN A 69 8.96 -2.88 25.10
CA GLN A 69 9.19 -2.93 23.67
C GLN A 69 8.25 -3.91 22.95
N ILE A 70 7.80 -4.97 23.61
CA ILE A 70 6.75 -5.87 23.12
C ILE A 70 5.39 -5.15 23.05
N GLU A 71 5.06 -4.30 24.03
CA GLU A 71 3.85 -3.47 23.99
C GLU A 71 3.86 -2.54 22.77
N VAL A 72 4.99 -1.88 22.52
CA VAL A 72 5.18 -1.06 21.30
C VAL A 72 5.04 -1.90 20.01
N LEU A 73 5.51 -3.15 20.01
CA LEU A 73 5.30 -4.06 18.88
C LEU A 73 3.82 -4.40 18.69
N ASN A 74 3.09 -4.64 19.77
CA ASN A 74 1.66 -4.97 19.69
C ASN A 74 0.85 -3.82 19.10
N ASP A 75 1.19 -2.56 19.41
CA ASP A 75 0.53 -1.40 18.80
C ASP A 75 0.62 -1.44 17.27
N THR A 76 1.81 -1.72 16.71
CA THR A 76 1.99 -1.90 15.26
C THR A 76 1.25 -3.13 14.73
N LEU A 77 1.26 -4.25 15.45
CA LEU A 77 0.56 -5.47 15.03
C LEU A 77 -0.96 -5.29 14.95
N THR A 78 -1.54 -4.41 15.75
CA THR A 78 -3.00 -4.20 15.76
C THR A 78 -3.52 -3.54 14.47
N VAL A 79 -2.70 -2.76 13.76
CA VAL A 79 -3.12 -1.99 12.56
C VAL A 79 -2.87 -2.71 11.24
N ILE A 80 -1.94 -3.67 11.22
CA ILE A 80 -1.58 -4.43 10.01
C ILE A 80 -2.78 -5.19 9.40
N PRO A 81 -3.65 -5.87 10.17
CA PRO A 81 -4.77 -6.62 9.62
C PRO A 81 -5.79 -5.76 8.87
N ASP A 82 -6.21 -4.63 9.45
CA ASP A 82 -7.15 -3.70 8.80
C ASP A 82 -6.55 -3.12 7.51
N THR A 83 -5.29 -2.67 7.60
CA THR A 83 -4.57 -2.12 6.45
C THR A 83 -4.47 -3.13 5.31
N ARG A 84 -4.19 -4.40 5.63
CA ARG A 84 -4.15 -5.51 4.66
C ARG A 84 -5.51 -5.73 4.00
N GLN A 85 -6.59 -5.78 4.78
CA GLN A 85 -7.94 -6.00 4.25
C GLN A 85 -8.37 -4.84 3.33
N ARG A 86 -8.11 -3.60 3.73
CA ARG A 86 -8.36 -2.41 2.91
C ARG A 86 -7.57 -2.46 1.61
N LEU A 87 -6.29 -2.84 1.65
CA LEU A 87 -5.45 -2.98 0.47
C LEU A 87 -6.00 -4.03 -0.50
N GLN A 88 -6.39 -5.21 0.00
CA GLN A 88 -6.99 -6.28 -0.81
C GLN A 88 -8.27 -5.80 -1.49
N LYS A 89 -9.15 -5.11 -0.75
CA LYS A 89 -10.38 -4.55 -1.29
C LYS A 89 -10.11 -3.57 -2.43
N TYR A 90 -9.21 -2.61 -2.24
CA TYR A 90 -8.88 -1.65 -3.31
C TYR A 90 -8.26 -2.34 -4.54
N CYS A 91 -7.46 -3.39 -4.33
CA CYS A 91 -6.90 -4.18 -5.44
C CYS A 91 -7.99 -4.91 -6.22
N GLN A 92 -8.98 -5.50 -5.56
CA GLN A 92 -10.13 -6.13 -6.22
C GLN A 92 -10.91 -5.10 -7.05
N GLU A 93 -11.19 -3.93 -6.49
CA GLU A 93 -11.90 -2.84 -7.18
C GLU A 93 -11.12 -2.30 -8.39
N LEU A 94 -9.80 -2.19 -8.29
CA LEU A 94 -8.94 -1.76 -9.40
C LEU A 94 -8.84 -2.84 -10.48
N SER A 95 -8.64 -4.09 -10.08
CA SER A 95 -8.55 -5.23 -11.01
C SER A 95 -9.83 -5.39 -11.81
N GLY A 96 -11.00 -5.39 -11.16
CA GLY A 96 -12.28 -5.49 -11.86
C GLY A 96 -12.49 -4.36 -12.86
N PHE A 97 -12.10 -3.12 -12.50
CA PHE A 97 -12.22 -1.98 -13.38
C PHE A 97 -11.28 -2.05 -14.59
N LEU A 98 -10.03 -2.50 -14.39
CA LEU A 98 -9.07 -2.71 -15.47
C LEU A 98 -9.53 -3.79 -16.45
N GLU A 99 -10.10 -4.89 -15.95
CA GLU A 99 -10.66 -5.96 -16.79
C GLU A 99 -11.92 -5.53 -17.55
N GLU A 100 -12.77 -4.69 -16.96
CA GLU A 100 -14.00 -4.22 -17.62
C GLU A 100 -13.73 -3.18 -18.70
N ARG A 101 -12.82 -2.23 -18.44
CA ARG A 101 -12.65 -1.01 -19.27
C ARG A 101 -11.38 -0.96 -20.08
N TYR A 102 -10.36 -1.73 -19.71
CA TYR A 102 -9.01 -1.64 -20.28
C TYR A 102 -8.38 -3.01 -20.54
N LYS A 103 -9.21 -4.02 -20.83
CA LYS A 103 -8.76 -5.38 -21.11
C LYS A 103 -7.72 -5.43 -22.23
N ASP A 104 -8.03 -4.76 -23.33
CA ASP A 104 -7.25 -4.82 -24.58
C ASP A 104 -5.95 -3.99 -24.54
N ILE A 105 -5.72 -3.23 -23.46
CA ILE A 105 -4.50 -2.43 -23.31
C ILE A 105 -3.40 -3.30 -22.71
N GLU A 106 -2.69 -4.05 -23.54
CA GLU A 106 -1.48 -4.81 -23.16
C GLU A 106 -0.20 -4.14 -23.69
N GLY A 107 0.96 -4.44 -23.10
CA GLY A 107 2.21 -3.75 -23.40
C GLY A 107 2.80 -4.07 -24.79
N ALA A 108 2.60 -3.16 -25.76
CA ALA A 108 3.52 -2.75 -26.84
C ALA A 108 2.86 -1.69 -27.75
N ALA A 109 3.63 -0.67 -28.14
CA ALA A 109 3.21 0.60 -28.74
C ALA A 109 2.31 0.50 -29.99
N SER A 110 1.29 1.36 -30.05
CA SER A 110 0.67 1.77 -31.32
C SER A 110 1.35 3.05 -31.80
N SER A 111 1.91 3.00 -33.01
CA SER A 111 2.41 4.17 -33.72
C SER A 111 1.25 5.02 -34.23
N GLY A 112 0.94 6.14 -33.56
CA GLY A 112 -0.02 7.16 -33.99
C GLY A 112 -0.54 8.02 -32.82
N GLU A 113 -0.50 9.35 -32.98
CA GLU A 113 -0.77 10.43 -31.97
C GLU A 113 -2.16 10.39 -31.28
N PRO A 114 -2.44 11.18 -30.20
CA PRO A 114 -1.59 12.04 -29.35
C PRO A 114 -1.66 11.73 -27.83
N ALA A 115 -0.56 12.00 -27.10
CA ALA A 115 -0.32 12.13 -25.64
C ALA A 115 -1.37 11.71 -24.56
N ALA A 116 -2.67 11.95 -24.74
CA ALA A 116 -3.71 11.58 -23.77
C ALA A 116 -3.96 10.06 -23.73
N GLU A 117 -3.92 9.40 -24.89
CA GLU A 117 -4.00 7.92 -24.95
C GLU A 117 -2.77 7.29 -24.28
N ASP A 118 -1.60 7.92 -24.43
CA ASP A 118 -0.37 7.52 -23.77
C ASP A 118 -0.44 7.68 -22.23
N GLU A 119 -1.04 8.76 -21.73
CA GLU A 119 -1.23 8.96 -20.28
C GLU A 119 -2.18 7.91 -19.67
N VAL A 120 -3.31 7.64 -20.32
CA VAL A 120 -4.24 6.60 -19.86
C VAL A 120 -3.58 5.23 -19.91
N ARG A 121 -2.85 4.94 -20.99
CA ARG A 121 -2.08 3.70 -21.13
C ARG A 121 -1.04 3.57 -20.03
N LEU A 122 -0.29 4.62 -19.72
CA LEU A 122 0.69 4.63 -18.64
C LEU A 122 0.02 4.34 -17.28
N LEU A 123 -1.14 4.96 -17.02
CA LEU A 123 -1.89 4.75 -15.79
C LEU A 123 -2.47 3.32 -15.69
N VAL A 124 -2.89 2.73 -16.81
CA VAL A 124 -3.31 1.31 -16.88
C VAL A 124 -2.13 0.40 -16.55
N LEU A 125 -0.97 0.64 -17.14
CA LEU A 125 0.24 -0.14 -16.87
C LEU A 125 0.71 0.01 -15.42
N GLU A 126 0.64 1.22 -14.86
CA GLU A 126 0.91 1.47 -13.44
C GLU A 126 -0.08 0.69 -12.56
N GLY A 127 -1.38 0.74 -12.86
CA GLY A 127 -2.40 -0.01 -12.13
C GLY A 127 -2.12 -1.51 -12.14
N ARG A 128 -1.78 -2.08 -13.30
CA ARG A 128 -1.41 -3.51 -13.43
C ARG A 128 -0.13 -3.84 -12.68
N GLN A 129 0.87 -2.97 -12.71
CA GLN A 129 2.11 -3.17 -11.95
C GLN A 129 1.85 -3.10 -10.44
N LEU A 130 1.03 -2.17 -9.97
CA LEU A 130 0.63 -2.08 -8.56
C LEU A 130 -0.05 -3.37 -8.08
N LEU A 131 -0.94 -3.95 -8.89
CA LEU A 131 -1.59 -5.21 -8.56
C LEU A 131 -0.58 -6.36 -8.44
N ARG A 132 0.42 -6.43 -9.33
CA ARG A 132 1.51 -7.41 -9.22
C ARG A 132 2.33 -7.19 -7.96
N ASP A 133 2.78 -5.96 -7.72
CA ASP A 133 3.59 -5.66 -6.53
C ASP A 133 2.86 -6.01 -5.23
N VAL A 134 1.55 -5.74 -5.16
CA VAL A 134 0.74 -6.09 -3.98
C VAL A 134 0.55 -7.60 -3.87
N ALA A 135 0.37 -8.30 -4.99
CA ALA A 135 0.32 -9.77 -4.99
C ALA A 135 1.64 -10.36 -4.46
N ASP A 136 2.79 -9.84 -4.88
CA ASP A 136 4.10 -10.27 -4.39
C ASP A 136 4.25 -9.97 -2.89
N LEU A 137 3.85 -8.77 -2.45
CA LEU A 137 3.89 -8.34 -1.05
C LEU A 137 3.05 -9.23 -0.13
N LEU A 138 1.86 -9.63 -0.58
CA LEU A 138 0.93 -10.47 0.19
C LEU A 138 1.21 -11.97 0.04
N GLY A 139 1.79 -12.39 -1.09
CA GLY A 139 2.12 -13.78 -1.40
C GLY A 139 3.45 -14.26 -0.84
N ALA A 140 4.44 -13.37 -0.72
CA ALA A 140 5.71 -13.66 -0.06
C ALA A 140 5.62 -13.72 1.47
N GLY A 141 4.50 -13.26 2.06
CA GLY A 141 4.21 -13.30 3.50
C GLY A 141 3.11 -14.29 3.91
N GLY A 142 2.86 -15.31 3.07
CA GLY A 142 1.70 -16.21 3.16
C GLY A 142 1.83 -17.42 4.10
N GLU A 143 2.95 -17.62 4.80
CA GLU A 143 3.09 -18.66 5.81
C GLU A 143 4.02 -18.16 6.92
N GLU A 144 3.46 -17.74 8.06
CA GLU A 144 3.96 -18.02 9.41
C GLU A 144 3.09 -17.37 10.51
N VAL A 145 2.45 -18.24 11.29
CA VAL A 145 2.24 -18.18 12.76
C VAL A 145 1.31 -17.10 13.33
N LEU A 146 0.00 -17.38 13.22
CA LEU A 146 -0.95 -17.08 14.31
C LEU A 146 -1.01 -18.29 15.26
N ALA A 147 0.09 -18.60 15.95
CA ALA A 147 0.08 -19.61 17.01
C ALA A 147 0.50 -18.97 18.35
N GLY A 148 -0.43 -18.97 19.30
CA GLY A 148 -0.13 -19.07 20.73
C GLY A 148 0.18 -17.77 21.48
N VAL A 149 -0.87 -17.13 22.02
CA VAL A 149 -0.83 -16.62 23.40
C VAL A 149 -2.09 -17.14 24.09
N ASP A 150 -2.03 -18.37 24.57
CA ASP A 150 -2.92 -18.86 25.62
C ASP A 150 -2.50 -18.18 26.92
N GLY A 151 -3.22 -17.13 27.28
CA GLY A 151 -3.13 -16.53 28.61
C GLY A 151 -3.78 -17.44 29.64
N THR A 152 -3.02 -18.39 30.18
CA THR A 152 -3.44 -19.13 31.39
C THR A 152 -3.41 -18.18 32.58
N GLY A 153 -4.58 -17.58 32.88
CA GLY A 153 -4.84 -16.90 34.14
C GLY A 153 -4.93 -17.93 35.27
N SER A 154 -3.86 -18.03 36.06
CA SER A 154 -3.87 -18.75 37.34
C SER A 154 -4.66 -17.93 38.36
N THR A 155 -5.95 -18.23 38.53
CA THR A 155 -6.71 -17.75 39.69
C THR A 155 -6.40 -18.66 40.87
N THR A 156 -5.58 -18.15 41.80
CA THR A 156 -5.36 -18.74 43.12
C THR A 156 -6.67 -18.73 43.89
N GLN A 157 -7.22 -19.90 44.20
CA GLN A 157 -8.33 -20.07 45.12
C GLN A 157 -7.78 -20.04 46.55
N CYS A 158 -8.11 -18.99 47.30
CA CYS A 158 -7.91 -18.95 48.74
C CYS A 158 -9.10 -19.64 49.40
N ASP A 159 -8.87 -20.79 50.03
CA ASP A 159 -9.78 -21.42 50.98
C ASP A 159 -9.86 -20.57 52.27
N GLU A 160 -11.07 -20.16 52.64
CA GLU A 160 -11.37 -19.53 53.92
C GLU A 160 -11.94 -20.59 54.88
N PHE A 161 -11.37 -20.62 56.10
CA PHE A 161 -11.81 -21.41 57.26
C PHE A 161 -13.05 -20.81 57.92
#